data_AF-A0A3D4QXK4-F1
#
_entry.id   AF-A0A3D4QXK4-F1
#
_cell.length_a   1.000
_cell.length_b   1.000
_cell.length_c   1.000
_cell.angle_alpha   90.00
_cell.angle_beta   90.00
_cell.angle_gamma   90.00
#
_symmetry.space_group_name_H-M   'P 1'
#
loop_
_entity.id
_entity.type
_entity.pdbx_description
1 polymer ?
#
loop_
_entity_poly.entity_id
_entity_poly.type
_entity_poly.pdbx_seq_one_letter_code
_entity_poly.pdbx_strand_id
1 'polypeptide(L)'
;MINWIEACPKTKEKGLKVGEKIASYGVYPNSLQEANGSFVYMVKEGLEKKLVIQGKSSLFESFSGEVQDVEGEEVLVCSLTHENCNALREAFPYTAPTAVLKYPKSIGLGDRLGLASPGHIRLIKDYDMKPILAQQSIRELNLTGRNYTEVLDDASWAVFQEGYKGGFGADGDHLKTAEEVKGALACGYTMITLDCSEHIDNNVDKMSSEEVDKAYENFKQENVEEKYLGKEFQLGSGITISFNNDELKRIILTYSKAIDFASEIYNQIIKDYSREVDFEISIDETLTPTSPQAHFFVAQELKDNEVNSATVAPRFCGEFQKGIDYIGNVEGFEEEFIVHTAIADYFGCKISVHSGSDKFSVFPIVGERTKGRYHVKTAGTNWLEAIRVIAAKDPALYREIHSFALSVLDDAKKYYHIGADINKIPQLDQLKDEDLPGLMDKDDSRQVIHITYGLILQAKKGNDEYLFRDRIYDLLNTHEDAYYDALYKHIGRHIKALERAD
;
A
#
# COMPACT_ATOMS: atom_id res chain seq x y z
N MET A 1 28.67 13.47 -20.18
CA MET A 1 27.39 13.85 -19.54
C MET A 1 26.29 13.23 -20.36
N ILE A 2 25.29 12.64 -19.71
CA ILE A 2 24.07 12.19 -20.38
C ILE A 2 23.32 13.46 -20.81
N ASN A 3 22.91 13.54 -22.08
CA ASN A 3 22.23 14.71 -22.64
C ASN A 3 21.02 14.26 -23.47
N TRP A 4 19.81 14.49 -22.94
CA TRP A 4 18.58 14.04 -23.58
C TRP A 4 18.24 14.82 -24.86
N ILE A 5 18.80 16.03 -25.04
CA ILE A 5 18.63 16.84 -26.25
C ILE A 5 19.10 16.07 -27.50
N GLU A 6 20.16 15.25 -27.36
CA GLU A 6 20.69 14.42 -28.45
C GLU A 6 19.74 13.25 -28.83
N ALA A 7 18.71 12.97 -28.03
CA ALA A 7 17.68 12.01 -28.36
C ALA A 7 16.60 12.60 -29.28
N CYS A 8 16.33 13.91 -29.23
CA CYS A 8 15.23 14.55 -29.96
C CYS A 8 15.26 14.27 -31.48
N PRO A 9 16.40 14.39 -32.19
CA PRO A 9 16.43 14.12 -33.63
C PRO A 9 16.10 12.66 -33.96
N LYS A 10 16.51 11.72 -33.09
CA LYS A 10 16.24 10.29 -33.27
C LYS A 10 14.78 9.96 -33.06
N THR A 11 14.16 10.53 -32.04
CA THR A 11 12.72 10.41 -31.78
C THR A 11 11.92 10.96 -32.95
N LYS A 12 12.31 12.10 -33.52
CA LYS A 12 11.69 12.65 -34.73
C LYS A 12 11.80 11.73 -35.94
N GLU A 13 13.00 11.20 -36.22
CA GLU A 13 13.24 10.37 -37.41
C GLU A 13 12.55 9.01 -37.34
N LYS A 14 12.51 8.39 -36.16
CA LYS A 14 12.12 6.98 -36.01
C LYS A 14 10.87 6.79 -35.14
N GLY A 15 10.35 7.85 -34.52
CA GLY A 15 9.18 7.81 -33.64
C GLY A 15 9.33 6.76 -32.54
N LEU A 16 8.27 5.99 -32.31
CA LEU A 16 8.26 4.89 -31.34
C LEU A 16 9.26 3.76 -31.65
N LYS A 17 9.84 3.72 -32.86
CA LYS A 17 10.80 2.67 -33.28
C LYS A 17 12.23 2.91 -32.77
N VAL A 18 12.51 4.01 -32.07
CA VAL A 18 13.84 4.23 -31.51
C VAL A 18 14.19 3.18 -30.44
N GLY A 19 13.19 2.67 -29.73
CA GLY A 19 13.34 1.61 -28.73
C GLY A 19 14.30 1.99 -27.61
N GLU A 20 15.01 1.02 -27.04
CA GLU A 20 15.91 1.22 -25.89
C GLU A 20 17.14 2.10 -26.18
N LYS A 21 17.41 2.45 -27.45
CA LYS A 21 18.59 3.22 -27.85
C LYS A 21 18.61 4.65 -27.30
N ILE A 22 17.48 5.16 -26.79
CA ILE A 22 17.40 6.48 -26.15
C ILE A 22 17.73 6.48 -24.66
N ALA A 23 17.81 5.29 -24.04
CA ALA A 23 18.19 5.16 -22.63
C ALA A 23 19.57 5.78 -22.33
N SER A 24 20.53 5.62 -23.26
CA SER A 24 21.88 6.20 -23.12
C SER A 24 21.90 7.73 -23.10
N TYR A 25 20.80 8.37 -23.50
CA TYR A 25 20.62 9.82 -23.48
C TYR A 25 19.81 10.29 -22.27
N GLY A 26 19.49 9.40 -21.33
CA GLY A 26 18.73 9.75 -20.13
C GLY A 26 17.24 9.81 -20.35
N VAL A 27 16.73 9.30 -21.48
CA VAL A 27 15.30 9.14 -21.73
C VAL A 27 14.84 7.81 -21.13
N TYR A 28 13.70 7.80 -20.43
CA TYR A 28 13.05 6.55 -20.02
C TYR A 28 12.34 5.94 -21.24
N PRO A 29 12.81 4.82 -21.81
CA PRO A 29 12.34 4.39 -23.13
C PRO A 29 10.85 4.03 -23.16
N ASN A 30 10.34 3.45 -22.06
CA ASN A 30 8.93 3.04 -21.96
C ASN A 30 7.97 4.24 -21.84
N SER A 31 8.49 5.43 -21.49
CA SER A 31 7.70 6.65 -21.39
C SER A 31 7.41 7.30 -22.74
N LEU A 32 8.05 6.86 -23.82
CA LEU A 32 7.86 7.43 -25.15
C LEU A 32 6.47 7.11 -25.69
N GLN A 33 5.61 8.13 -25.77
CA GLN A 33 4.26 8.07 -26.32
C GLN A 33 4.10 9.09 -27.45
N GLU A 34 3.12 8.84 -28.33
CA GLU A 34 2.67 9.80 -29.33
C GLU A 34 1.26 10.28 -28.98
N ALA A 35 1.04 11.59 -28.96
CA ALA A 35 -0.26 12.19 -28.65
C ALA A 35 -0.40 13.54 -29.37
N ASN A 36 -1.52 13.75 -30.06
CA ASN A 36 -1.84 14.98 -30.78
C ASN A 36 -0.75 15.45 -31.77
N GLY A 37 0.00 14.51 -32.37
CA GLY A 37 1.10 14.82 -33.29
C GLY A 37 2.41 15.23 -32.61
N SER A 38 2.47 15.15 -31.28
CA SER A 38 3.69 15.32 -30.48
C SER A 38 4.21 13.98 -29.98
N PHE A 39 5.52 13.92 -29.71
CA PHE A 39 6.12 12.88 -28.89
C PHE A 39 6.23 13.37 -27.45
N VAL A 40 5.80 12.54 -26.50
CA VAL A 40 5.86 12.84 -25.07
C VAL A 40 6.69 11.77 -24.39
N TYR A 41 7.69 12.15 -23.61
CA TYR A 41 8.56 11.22 -22.90
C TYR A 41 9.18 11.85 -21.66
N MET A 42 9.52 11.03 -20.68
CA MET A 42 10.25 11.44 -19.49
C MET A 42 11.76 11.31 -19.71
N VAL A 43 12.50 12.26 -19.14
CA VAL A 43 13.96 12.28 -19.13
C VAL A 43 14.47 12.46 -17.72
N LYS A 44 15.74 12.10 -17.50
CA LYS A 44 16.47 12.36 -16.27
C LYS A 44 17.67 13.26 -16.57
N GLU A 45 17.75 14.37 -15.85
CA GLU A 45 18.84 15.34 -15.91
C GLU A 45 19.44 15.48 -14.51
N GLY A 46 20.63 14.89 -14.31
CA GLY A 46 21.22 14.77 -12.98
C GLY A 46 20.35 13.91 -12.05
N LEU A 47 19.82 14.54 -10.99
CA LEU A 47 18.92 13.90 -10.01
C LEU A 47 17.44 14.17 -10.31
N GLU A 48 17.14 15.09 -11.23
CA GLU A 48 15.77 15.50 -11.52
C GLU A 48 15.20 14.74 -12.71
N LYS A 49 13.90 14.46 -12.64
CA LYS A 49 13.12 13.93 -13.76
C LYS A 49 12.29 15.05 -14.35
N LYS A 50 12.14 15.05 -15.68
CA LYS A 50 11.36 16.05 -16.42
C LYS A 50 10.50 15.35 -17.47
N LEU A 51 9.39 15.97 -17.83
CA LEU A 51 8.59 15.57 -18.99
C LEU A 51 8.99 16.44 -20.18
N VAL A 52 9.11 15.82 -21.35
CA VAL A 52 9.46 16.47 -22.61
C VAL A 52 8.34 16.24 -23.60
N ILE A 53 7.84 17.33 -24.20
CA ILE A 53 6.85 17.32 -25.28
C ILE A 53 7.54 17.88 -26.53
N GLN A 54 7.86 16.99 -27.46
CA GLN A 54 8.50 17.31 -28.71
C GLN A 54 7.47 17.45 -29.84
N GLY A 55 7.56 18.56 -30.58
CA GLY A 55 6.63 18.89 -31.66
C GLY A 55 5.44 19.67 -31.12
N LYS A 56 5.31 20.93 -31.54
CA LYS A 56 4.26 21.84 -31.07
C LYS A 56 2.86 21.29 -31.38
N SER A 57 2.04 21.13 -30.35
CA SER A 57 0.63 20.72 -30.45
C SER A 57 -0.21 21.41 -29.37
N SER A 58 -1.50 21.07 -29.29
CA SER A 58 -2.38 21.50 -28.21
C SER A 58 -1.86 21.12 -26.82
N LEU A 59 -0.98 20.13 -26.70
CA LEU A 59 -0.38 19.76 -25.41
C LEU A 59 0.50 20.87 -24.84
N PHE A 60 1.03 21.79 -25.65
CA PHE A 60 1.78 22.93 -25.14
C PHE A 60 0.91 23.90 -24.33
N GLU A 61 -0.41 23.87 -24.54
CA GLU A 61 -1.38 24.68 -23.81
C GLU A 61 -1.88 23.97 -22.54
N SER A 62 -1.80 22.64 -22.51
CA SER A 62 -2.25 21.82 -21.37
C SER A 62 -1.17 21.65 -20.29
N PHE A 63 0.11 21.80 -20.64
CA PHE A 63 1.23 21.62 -19.72
C PHE A 63 1.96 22.94 -19.47
N SER A 64 2.47 23.10 -18.24
CA SER A 64 3.31 24.22 -17.82
C SER A 64 4.79 23.84 -17.88
N GLY A 65 5.60 24.61 -18.60
CA GLY A 65 7.01 24.33 -18.80
C GLY A 65 7.77 25.43 -19.57
N GLU A 66 9.06 25.18 -19.81
CA GLU A 66 9.91 26.05 -20.61
C GLU A 66 9.95 25.56 -22.06
N VAL A 67 9.68 26.45 -23.01
CA VAL A 67 9.85 26.15 -24.44
C VAL A 67 11.31 26.36 -24.82
N GLN A 68 11.92 25.33 -25.41
CA GLN A 68 13.29 25.32 -25.91
C GLN A 68 13.31 24.99 -27.41
N ASP A 69 14.23 25.59 -28.16
CA ASP A 69 14.50 25.21 -29.55
C ASP A 69 15.62 24.17 -29.58
N VAL A 70 15.29 22.97 -30.07
CA VAL A 70 16.24 21.87 -30.26
C VAL A 70 16.35 21.58 -31.74
N GLU A 71 17.45 22.01 -32.36
CA GLU A 71 17.73 21.82 -33.79
C GLU A 71 16.60 22.31 -34.73
N GLY A 72 15.97 23.45 -34.40
CA GLY A 72 14.88 24.05 -35.18
C GLY A 72 13.51 23.43 -34.91
N GLU A 73 13.37 22.68 -33.81
CA GLU A 73 12.11 22.14 -33.32
C GLU A 73 11.79 22.67 -31.92
N GLU A 74 10.58 23.18 -31.74
CA GLU A 74 10.10 23.60 -30.42
C GLU A 74 9.80 22.37 -29.55
N VAL A 75 10.38 22.36 -28.36
CA VAL A 75 10.23 21.34 -27.33
C VAL A 75 9.78 22.02 -26.04
N LEU A 76 8.73 21.51 -25.39
CA LEU A 76 8.31 21.97 -24.07
C LEU A 76 8.89 21.05 -23.00
N VAL A 77 9.63 21.62 -22.05
CA VAL A 77 10.26 20.92 -20.93
C VAL A 77 9.52 21.26 -19.64
N CYS A 78 8.88 20.26 -19.05
CA CYS A 78 7.98 20.40 -17.91
C CYS A 78 8.56 19.75 -16.65
N SER A 79 8.47 20.46 -15.52
CA SER A 79 8.70 19.87 -14.19
C SER A 79 7.56 18.91 -13.82
N LEU A 80 7.84 17.91 -12.98
CA LEU A 80 6.85 16.92 -12.54
C LEU A 80 5.97 17.45 -11.39
N THR A 81 5.23 18.54 -11.64
CA THR A 81 4.34 19.17 -10.66
C THR A 81 2.97 18.50 -10.63
N HIS A 82 2.17 18.78 -9.60
CA HIS A 82 0.78 18.34 -9.52
C HIS A 82 -0.07 18.84 -10.70
N GLU A 83 0.10 20.09 -11.10
CA GLU A 83 -0.59 20.68 -12.26
C GLU A 83 -0.30 19.89 -13.55
N ASN A 84 0.98 19.62 -13.82
CA ASN A 84 1.37 18.81 -14.98
C ASN A 84 0.93 17.35 -14.85
N CYS A 85 0.83 16.82 -13.64
CA CYS A 85 0.30 15.48 -13.40
C CYS A 85 -1.20 15.39 -13.69
N ASN A 86 -1.99 16.43 -13.37
CA ASN A 86 -3.38 16.51 -13.78
C ASN A 86 -3.51 16.54 -15.31
N ALA A 87 -2.72 17.38 -15.98
CA ALA A 87 -2.67 17.42 -17.45
C ALA A 87 -2.25 16.06 -18.05
N LEU A 88 -1.33 15.35 -17.39
CA LEU A 88 -0.93 13.99 -17.77
C LEU A 88 -2.10 13.01 -17.69
N ARG A 89 -2.87 13.03 -16.60
CA ARG A 89 -4.04 12.17 -16.40
C ARG A 89 -5.15 12.45 -17.43
N GLU A 90 -5.30 13.70 -17.86
CA GLU A 90 -6.22 14.08 -18.94
C GLU A 90 -5.73 13.61 -20.31
N ALA A 91 -4.45 13.84 -20.64
CA ALA A 91 -3.88 13.47 -21.95
C ALA A 91 -3.69 11.95 -22.11
N PHE A 92 -3.41 11.26 -21.00
CA PHE A 92 -3.14 9.82 -20.95
C PHE A 92 -3.97 9.16 -19.83
N PRO A 93 -5.25 8.84 -20.09
CA PRO A 93 -6.17 8.36 -19.04
C PRO A 93 -5.72 7.11 -18.28
N TYR A 94 -4.82 6.29 -18.84
CA TYR A 94 -4.23 5.14 -18.14
C TYR A 94 -3.30 5.54 -16.98
N THR A 95 -2.92 6.81 -16.88
CA THR A 95 -2.14 7.36 -15.76
C THR A 95 -3.03 7.85 -14.61
N ALA A 96 -4.37 7.85 -14.78
CA ALA A 96 -5.31 8.07 -13.70
C ALA A 96 -5.62 6.74 -12.96
N PRO A 97 -5.85 6.77 -11.63
CA PRO A 97 -6.18 5.57 -10.89
C PRO A 97 -7.59 5.09 -11.25
N THR A 98 -7.81 3.78 -11.11
CA THR A 98 -9.11 3.11 -11.32
C THR A 98 -9.38 2.13 -10.20
N ALA A 99 -10.64 1.87 -9.87
CA ALA A 99 -11.00 0.73 -9.00
C ALA A 99 -10.52 -0.58 -9.66
N VAL A 100 -9.84 -1.44 -8.89
CA VAL A 100 -9.22 -2.67 -9.39
C VAL A 100 -9.50 -3.90 -8.53
N LEU A 101 -10.19 -3.79 -7.38
CA LEU A 101 -10.42 -4.94 -6.49
C LEU A 101 -11.42 -5.97 -7.05
N LYS A 102 -12.17 -5.62 -8.11
CA LYS A 102 -12.89 -6.61 -8.95
C LYS A 102 -11.95 -7.66 -9.57
N TYR A 103 -10.66 -7.33 -9.73
CA TYR A 103 -9.67 -8.31 -10.17
C TYR A 103 -9.37 -9.30 -9.04
N PRO A 104 -9.26 -10.62 -9.33
CA PRO A 104 -9.06 -11.63 -8.28
C PRO A 104 -7.85 -11.36 -7.39
N LYS A 105 -6.68 -11.12 -7.99
CA LYS A 105 -5.43 -10.83 -7.28
C LYS A 105 -5.15 -9.33 -7.31
N SER A 106 -5.03 -8.71 -6.13
CA SER A 106 -4.51 -7.35 -6.02
C SER A 106 -3.45 -7.23 -4.93
N ILE A 107 -2.50 -6.33 -5.10
CA ILE A 107 -1.45 -6.05 -4.13
C ILE A 107 -1.30 -4.56 -3.87
N GLY A 108 -1.34 -4.19 -2.60
CA GLY A 108 -1.01 -2.89 -2.06
C GLY A 108 0.49 -2.67 -2.04
N LEU A 109 0.97 -1.63 -2.73
CA LEU A 109 2.39 -1.36 -2.95
C LEU A 109 2.76 0.00 -2.36
N GLY A 110 2.44 0.20 -1.08
CA GLY A 110 2.61 1.47 -0.40
C GLY A 110 4.05 1.98 -0.45
N ASP A 111 4.20 3.26 -0.78
CA ASP A 111 5.48 3.90 -1.01
C ASP A 111 5.59 5.17 -0.17
N ARG A 112 6.41 5.09 0.88
CA ARG A 112 6.67 6.20 1.81
C ARG A 112 7.60 7.27 1.26
N LEU A 113 8.28 6.98 0.15
CA LEU A 113 9.30 7.84 -0.45
C LEU A 113 8.84 8.48 -1.77
N GLY A 114 7.86 7.91 -2.46
CA GLY A 114 7.47 8.37 -3.80
C GLY A 114 8.43 7.94 -4.91
N LEU A 115 9.36 7.01 -4.62
CA LEU A 115 10.39 6.57 -5.56
C LEU A 115 10.23 5.10 -5.99
N ALA A 116 9.38 4.31 -5.34
CA ALA A 116 9.31 2.85 -5.50
C ALA A 116 8.48 2.39 -6.69
N SER A 117 7.44 3.16 -7.04
CA SER A 117 6.43 2.76 -8.04
C SER A 117 6.99 2.27 -9.38
N PRO A 118 8.05 2.87 -9.97
CA PRO A 118 8.62 2.33 -11.22
C PRO A 118 9.18 0.91 -11.06
N GLY A 119 9.86 0.64 -9.94
CA GLY A 119 10.36 -0.70 -9.62
C GLY A 119 9.23 -1.70 -9.39
N HIS A 120 8.15 -1.28 -8.73
CA HIS A 120 6.94 -2.08 -8.59
C HIS A 120 6.30 -2.40 -9.94
N ILE A 121 6.22 -1.44 -10.86
CA ILE A 121 5.66 -1.63 -12.19
C ILE A 121 6.51 -2.60 -13.03
N ARG A 122 7.84 -2.46 -13.00
CA ARG A 122 8.76 -3.36 -13.69
C ARG A 122 8.56 -4.82 -13.29
N LEU A 123 8.17 -5.07 -12.04
CA LEU A 123 7.79 -6.38 -11.55
C LEU A 123 6.37 -6.77 -11.96
N ILE A 124 5.37 -5.95 -11.60
CA ILE A 124 3.96 -6.35 -11.62
C ILE A 124 3.43 -6.62 -13.03
N LYS A 125 4.01 -5.98 -14.05
CA LYS A 125 3.59 -6.14 -15.46
C LYS A 125 3.73 -7.58 -15.97
N ASP A 126 4.55 -8.40 -15.30
CA ASP A 126 4.80 -9.79 -15.64
C ASP A 126 3.88 -10.78 -14.90
N TYR A 127 2.98 -10.28 -14.02
CA TYR A 127 2.09 -11.10 -13.20
C TYR A 127 0.62 -10.82 -13.48
N ASP A 128 -0.20 -11.85 -13.28
CA ASP A 128 -1.66 -11.80 -13.44
C ASP A 128 -2.32 -11.18 -12.20
N MET A 129 -2.02 -9.91 -11.90
CA MET A 129 -2.56 -9.20 -10.74
C MET A 129 -2.60 -7.68 -10.93
N LYS A 130 -3.41 -6.99 -10.12
CA LYS A 130 -3.53 -5.53 -10.17
C LYS A 130 -2.76 -4.82 -9.04
N PRO A 131 -1.94 -3.81 -9.36
CA PRO A 131 -1.27 -3.02 -8.34
C PRO A 131 -2.19 -1.91 -7.80
N ILE A 132 -2.15 -1.69 -6.49
CA ILE A 132 -2.52 -0.41 -5.87
C ILE A 132 -1.20 0.33 -5.63
N LEU A 133 -0.83 1.24 -6.53
CA LEU A 133 0.48 1.92 -6.50
C LEU A 133 0.49 3.12 -5.54
N ALA A 134 -0.64 3.81 -5.42
CA ALA A 134 -0.80 4.91 -4.47
C ALA A 134 -1.49 4.39 -3.22
N GLN A 135 -0.72 4.06 -2.18
CA GLN A 135 -1.27 3.62 -0.89
C GLN A 135 -0.44 4.20 0.24
N GLN A 136 -1.08 4.98 1.12
CA GLN A 136 -0.52 5.39 2.40
C GLN A 136 -1.63 5.60 3.43
N SER A 137 -1.32 5.32 4.69
CA SER A 137 -2.18 5.69 5.81
C SER A 137 -2.00 7.16 6.20
N ILE A 138 -3.01 7.77 6.83
CA ILE A 138 -2.91 9.13 7.42
C ILE A 138 -1.71 9.22 8.40
N ARG A 139 -1.47 8.16 9.18
CA ARG A 139 -0.30 8.03 10.06
C ARG A 139 1.01 8.16 9.26
N GLU A 140 1.12 7.50 8.12
CA GLU A 140 2.32 7.58 7.28
C GLU A 140 2.49 8.94 6.62
N LEU A 141 1.41 9.57 6.15
CA LEU A 141 1.43 10.93 5.62
C LEU A 141 1.98 11.91 6.66
N ASN A 142 1.42 11.89 7.87
CA ASN A 142 1.86 12.74 8.97
C ASN A 142 3.32 12.50 9.35
N LEU A 143 3.75 11.24 9.45
CA LEU A 143 5.12 10.88 9.82
C LEU A 143 6.15 11.17 8.72
N THR A 144 5.75 11.16 7.45
CA THR A 144 6.63 11.49 6.31
C THR A 144 6.57 12.96 5.90
N GLY A 145 5.61 13.72 6.42
CA GLY A 145 5.35 15.10 5.98
C GLY A 145 4.89 15.17 4.53
N ARG A 146 4.19 14.14 4.04
CA ARG A 146 3.62 14.05 2.69
C ARG A 146 2.10 14.19 2.75
N ASN A 147 1.46 14.32 1.60
CA ASN A 147 0.01 14.31 1.44
C ASN A 147 -0.46 13.36 0.33
N TYR A 148 -1.76 13.09 0.29
CA TYR A 148 -2.36 12.16 -0.68
C TYR A 148 -2.17 12.56 -2.15
N THR A 149 -2.10 13.86 -2.44
CA THR A 149 -1.86 14.37 -3.79
C THR A 149 -0.47 13.95 -4.28
N GLU A 150 0.57 14.14 -3.46
CA GLU A 150 1.94 13.71 -3.80
C GLU A 150 2.01 12.21 -4.05
N VAL A 151 1.38 11.40 -3.18
CA VAL A 151 1.37 9.93 -3.33
C VAL A 151 0.73 9.50 -4.64
N LEU A 152 -0.39 10.13 -5.03
CA LEU A 152 -1.06 9.80 -6.28
C LEU A 152 -0.26 10.27 -7.51
N ASP A 153 0.35 11.45 -7.41
CA ASP A 153 1.17 11.99 -8.49
C ASP A 153 2.41 11.14 -8.74
N ASP A 154 3.11 10.70 -7.69
CA ASP A 154 4.27 9.81 -7.80
C ASP A 154 3.90 8.50 -8.53
N ALA A 155 2.75 7.90 -8.20
CA ALA A 155 2.24 6.73 -8.89
C ALA A 155 1.89 7.01 -10.36
N SER A 156 1.23 8.13 -10.64
CA SER A 156 0.83 8.52 -12.01
C SER A 156 2.05 8.76 -12.91
N TRP A 157 3.08 9.45 -12.38
CA TRP A 157 4.35 9.65 -13.08
C TRP A 157 5.09 8.35 -13.31
N ALA A 158 5.10 7.43 -12.34
CA ALA A 158 5.72 6.12 -12.50
C ALA A 158 5.04 5.28 -13.59
N VAL A 159 3.70 5.32 -13.64
CA VAL A 159 2.88 4.65 -14.66
C VAL A 159 3.23 5.17 -16.05
N PHE A 160 3.38 6.48 -16.20
CA PHE A 160 3.83 7.06 -17.46
C PHE A 160 5.30 6.72 -17.77
N GLN A 161 6.21 6.82 -16.80
CA GLN A 161 7.64 6.52 -16.94
C GLN A 161 7.87 5.11 -17.51
N GLU A 162 7.14 4.13 -16.97
CA GLU A 162 7.27 2.72 -17.32
C GLU A 162 6.27 2.28 -18.41
N GLY A 163 5.48 3.21 -18.97
CA GLY A 163 4.54 2.93 -20.07
C GLY A 163 3.46 1.91 -19.70
N TYR A 164 3.11 1.77 -18.42
CA TYR A 164 2.23 0.73 -17.93
C TYR A 164 0.76 1.10 -18.17
N LYS A 165 0.08 0.31 -19.00
CA LYS A 165 -1.33 0.57 -19.38
C LYS A 165 -2.30 -0.42 -18.72
N GLY A 166 -1.83 -1.20 -17.75
CA GLY A 166 -2.63 -2.24 -17.09
C GLY A 166 -3.65 -1.72 -16.07
N GLY A 167 -3.66 -0.42 -15.79
CA GLY A 167 -4.48 0.18 -14.72
C GLY A 167 -3.91 -0.09 -13.34
N PHE A 168 -4.09 0.86 -12.43
CA PHE A 168 -3.65 0.79 -11.04
C PHE A 168 -4.70 1.42 -10.12
N GLY A 169 -4.76 0.99 -8.86
CA GLY A 169 -5.61 1.62 -7.85
C GLY A 169 -4.87 2.61 -6.97
N ALA A 170 -5.66 3.43 -6.27
CA ALA A 170 -5.20 4.37 -5.25
C ALA A 170 -6.03 4.20 -3.98
N ASP A 171 -5.40 3.77 -2.89
CA ASP A 171 -6.01 3.40 -1.61
C ASP A 171 -5.73 4.43 -0.51
N GLY A 172 -6.80 5.05 -0.01
CA GLY A 172 -6.79 5.84 1.20
C GLY A 172 -6.80 4.87 2.37
N ASP A 173 -5.61 4.53 2.86
CA ASP A 173 -5.43 3.45 3.83
C ASP A 173 -5.74 3.90 5.26
N HIS A 174 -6.34 3.03 6.08
CA HIS A 174 -6.69 3.27 7.48
C HIS A 174 -7.38 4.64 7.76
N LEU A 175 -8.41 5.00 7.00
CA LEU A 175 -9.21 6.21 7.27
C LEU A 175 -10.21 5.94 8.40
N LYS A 176 -10.40 6.91 9.30
CA LYS A 176 -11.20 6.74 10.53
C LYS A 176 -12.38 7.70 10.62
N THR A 177 -12.44 8.70 9.75
CA THR A 177 -13.47 9.74 9.78
C THR A 177 -14.09 9.99 8.41
N ALA A 178 -15.31 10.52 8.38
CA ALA A 178 -15.98 10.94 7.16
C ALA A 178 -15.19 12.02 6.39
N GLU A 179 -14.52 12.91 7.11
CA GLU A 179 -13.69 13.97 6.57
C GLU A 179 -12.46 13.41 5.85
N GLU A 180 -11.77 12.44 6.45
CA GLU A 180 -10.63 11.76 5.83
C GLU A 180 -11.06 11.02 4.55
N VAL A 181 -12.20 10.30 4.60
CA VAL A 181 -12.77 9.63 3.42
C VAL A 181 -13.06 10.62 2.30
N LYS A 182 -13.75 11.72 2.61
CA LYS A 182 -14.05 12.79 1.63
C LYS A 182 -12.76 13.41 1.08
N GLY A 183 -11.74 13.60 1.92
CA GLY A 183 -10.43 14.12 1.53
C GLY A 183 -9.71 13.21 0.54
N ALA A 184 -9.66 11.91 0.80
CA ALA A 184 -9.07 10.93 -0.12
C ALA A 184 -9.82 10.89 -1.47
N LEU A 185 -11.15 10.83 -1.43
CA LEU A 185 -11.98 10.86 -2.65
C LEU A 185 -11.78 12.14 -3.47
N ALA A 186 -11.68 13.30 -2.81
CA ALA A 186 -11.41 14.58 -3.47
C ALA A 186 -10.03 14.60 -4.16
N CYS A 187 -9.04 13.86 -3.63
CA CYS A 187 -7.73 13.70 -4.26
C CYS A 187 -7.75 12.73 -5.46
N GLY A 188 -8.84 12.01 -5.69
CA GLY A 188 -8.94 11.05 -6.80
C GLY A 188 -8.70 9.60 -6.43
N TYR A 189 -8.71 9.25 -5.14
CA TYR A 189 -8.54 7.87 -4.69
C TYR A 189 -9.72 7.00 -5.12
N THR A 190 -9.42 5.74 -5.43
CA THR A 190 -10.36 4.77 -6.03
C THR A 190 -10.57 3.53 -5.17
N MET A 191 -9.87 3.46 -4.04
CA MET A 191 -10.07 2.51 -2.98
C MET A 191 -10.07 3.27 -1.65
N ILE A 192 -11.01 2.94 -0.77
CA ILE A 192 -11.11 3.49 0.58
C ILE A 192 -11.04 2.33 1.56
N THR A 193 -10.07 2.38 2.45
CA THR A 193 -9.96 1.46 3.58
C THR A 193 -10.45 2.13 4.83
N LEU A 194 -11.65 1.77 5.27
CA LEU A 194 -12.22 2.28 6.50
C LEU A 194 -11.75 1.45 7.69
N ASP A 195 -10.98 2.06 8.57
CA ASP A 195 -10.54 1.48 9.83
C ASP A 195 -11.63 1.68 10.89
N CYS A 196 -12.26 0.57 11.30
CA CYS A 196 -13.32 0.57 12.29
C CYS A 196 -12.81 0.22 13.70
N SER A 197 -11.50 0.08 13.92
CA SER A 197 -10.92 -0.38 15.19
C SER A 197 -11.31 0.48 16.40
N GLU A 198 -11.46 1.79 16.23
CA GLU A 198 -11.88 2.71 17.31
C GLU A 198 -13.35 2.52 17.74
N HIS A 199 -14.15 1.88 16.89
CA HIS A 199 -15.55 1.53 17.17
C HIS A 199 -15.71 0.09 17.68
N ILE A 200 -14.61 -0.64 17.89
CA ILE A 200 -14.61 -2.01 18.41
C ILE A 200 -14.31 -2.01 19.91
N ASP A 201 -15.22 -2.57 20.72
CA ASP A 201 -15.02 -2.66 22.17
C ASP A 201 -14.15 -3.87 22.55
N ASN A 202 -12.86 -3.60 22.74
CA ASN A 202 -11.86 -4.58 23.13
C ASN A 202 -11.96 -5.04 24.61
N ASN A 203 -12.90 -4.51 25.41
CA ASN A 203 -13.06 -4.90 26.81
C ASN A 203 -14.07 -6.03 26.99
N VAL A 204 -14.90 -6.33 25.99
CA VAL A 204 -15.93 -7.37 26.06
C VAL A 204 -15.33 -8.74 26.38
N ASP A 205 -14.17 -9.07 25.84
CA ASP A 205 -13.49 -10.36 26.11
C ASP A 205 -13.03 -10.52 27.56
N LYS A 206 -12.89 -9.41 28.30
CA LYS A 206 -12.52 -9.42 29.71
C LYS A 206 -13.74 -9.52 30.64
N MET A 207 -14.95 -9.38 30.11
CA MET A 207 -16.19 -9.44 30.88
C MET A 207 -16.58 -10.88 31.20
N SER A 208 -17.08 -11.10 32.41
CA SER A 208 -17.81 -12.31 32.78
C SER A 208 -19.14 -12.41 32.03
N SER A 209 -19.72 -13.60 31.93
CA SER A 209 -21.02 -13.79 31.27
C SER A 209 -22.14 -12.96 31.90
N GLU A 210 -22.13 -12.76 33.23
CA GLU A 210 -23.10 -11.91 33.93
C GLU A 210 -22.96 -10.42 33.57
N GLU A 211 -21.73 -9.96 33.33
CA GLU A 211 -21.45 -8.59 32.86
C GLU A 211 -21.88 -8.41 31.40
N VAL A 212 -21.60 -9.41 30.55
CA VAL A 212 -22.08 -9.44 29.15
C VAL A 212 -23.59 -9.38 29.09
N ASP A 213 -24.30 -10.19 29.87
CA ASP A 213 -25.76 -10.18 29.92
C ASP A 213 -26.30 -8.79 30.30
N LYS A 214 -25.73 -8.16 31.34
CA LYS A 214 -26.14 -6.81 31.75
C LYS A 214 -25.84 -5.75 30.70
N ALA A 215 -24.67 -5.81 30.06
CA ALA A 215 -24.29 -4.87 29.01
C ALA A 215 -25.21 -5.04 27.79
N TYR A 216 -25.49 -6.28 27.41
CA TYR A 216 -26.33 -6.63 26.29
C TYR A 216 -27.79 -6.19 26.49
N GLU A 217 -28.39 -6.35 27.68
CA GLU A 217 -29.76 -5.86 27.94
C GLU A 217 -29.90 -4.34 27.74
N ASN A 218 -28.84 -3.56 27.98
CA ASN A 218 -28.84 -2.11 27.74
C ASN A 218 -28.57 -1.74 26.26
N PHE A 219 -28.03 -2.67 25.48
CA PHE A 219 -27.63 -2.46 24.08
C PHE A 219 -28.55 -3.17 23.07
N LYS A 220 -29.46 -4.01 23.57
CA LYS A 220 -30.20 -5.01 22.79
C LYS A 220 -30.77 -4.46 21.49
N GLN A 221 -30.35 -5.06 20.38
CA GLN A 221 -30.88 -4.80 19.05
C GLN A 221 -32.09 -5.70 18.78
N GLU A 222 -33.13 -5.17 18.17
CA GLU A 222 -34.34 -5.94 17.86
C GLU A 222 -34.05 -7.05 16.84
N ASN A 223 -34.67 -8.23 17.04
CA ASN A 223 -34.65 -9.38 16.11
C ASN A 223 -33.28 -10.04 15.82
N VAL A 224 -32.18 -9.54 16.36
CA VAL A 224 -30.85 -10.12 16.13
C VAL A 224 -30.75 -11.55 16.69
N GLU A 225 -31.25 -11.80 17.90
CA GLU A 225 -31.28 -13.15 18.47
C GLU A 225 -32.04 -14.15 17.59
N GLU A 226 -33.20 -13.76 17.05
CA GLU A 226 -34.03 -14.62 16.21
C GLU A 226 -33.36 -14.96 14.87
N LYS A 227 -32.53 -14.02 14.38
CA LYS A 227 -31.76 -14.18 13.15
C LYS A 227 -30.62 -15.17 13.29
N TYR A 228 -29.95 -15.25 14.45
CA TYR A 228 -28.72 -16.03 14.62
C TYR A 228 -28.86 -17.26 15.54
N LEU A 229 -29.61 -17.18 16.63
CA LEU A 229 -29.69 -18.27 17.61
C LEU A 229 -30.52 -19.45 17.11
N GLY A 230 -30.01 -20.65 17.31
CA GLY A 230 -30.63 -21.88 16.83
C GLY A 230 -30.67 -22.01 15.30
N LYS A 231 -29.89 -21.19 14.59
CA LYS A 231 -29.69 -21.27 13.14
C LYS A 231 -28.32 -21.87 12.83
N GLU A 232 -28.26 -22.53 11.69
CA GLU A 232 -27.03 -23.01 11.08
C GLU A 232 -26.89 -22.38 9.70
N PHE A 233 -25.77 -21.68 9.48
CA PHE A 233 -25.44 -21.03 8.23
C PHE A 233 -24.46 -21.92 7.47
N GLN A 234 -24.96 -22.63 6.46
CA GLN A 234 -24.13 -23.48 5.62
C GLN A 234 -23.37 -22.63 4.60
N LEU A 235 -22.05 -22.58 4.77
CA LEU A 235 -21.13 -22.00 3.81
C LEU A 235 -20.77 -23.06 2.74
N GLY A 236 -20.07 -22.64 1.69
CA GLY A 236 -19.51 -23.58 0.71
C GLY A 236 -18.60 -24.63 1.36
N SER A 237 -18.44 -25.78 0.69
CA SER A 237 -17.51 -26.85 1.09
C SER A 237 -17.80 -27.54 2.44
N GLY A 238 -19.05 -27.49 2.91
CA GLY A 238 -19.48 -28.22 4.12
C GLY A 238 -19.12 -27.54 5.44
N ILE A 239 -18.70 -26.28 5.40
CA ILE A 239 -18.45 -25.46 6.58
C ILE A 239 -19.77 -24.87 7.07
N THR A 240 -20.04 -24.96 8.38
CA THR A 240 -21.26 -24.41 8.99
C THR A 240 -20.88 -23.42 10.09
N ILE A 241 -21.51 -22.26 10.10
CA ILE A 241 -21.43 -21.29 11.19
C ILE A 241 -22.70 -21.38 12.03
N SER A 242 -22.54 -21.44 13.35
CA SER A 242 -23.63 -21.41 14.32
C SER A 242 -23.20 -20.60 15.53
N PHE A 243 -24.16 -19.98 16.21
CA PHE A 243 -23.89 -19.11 17.35
C PHE A 243 -24.50 -19.70 18.61
N ASN A 244 -23.73 -19.69 19.69
CA ASN A 244 -24.30 -19.85 21.03
C ASN A 244 -24.68 -18.47 21.60
N ASN A 245 -25.50 -18.46 22.65
CA ASN A 245 -26.06 -17.23 23.21
C ASN A 245 -25.00 -16.27 23.77
N ASP A 246 -24.04 -16.78 24.56
CA ASP A 246 -23.00 -15.94 25.18
C ASP A 246 -22.08 -15.34 24.12
N GLU A 247 -21.63 -16.16 23.16
CA GLU A 247 -20.79 -15.74 22.04
C GLU A 247 -21.47 -14.67 21.18
N LEU A 248 -22.74 -14.86 20.82
CA LEU A 248 -23.49 -13.89 20.02
C LEU A 248 -23.57 -12.53 20.74
N LYS A 249 -23.89 -12.52 22.03
CA LYS A 249 -23.97 -11.27 22.81
C LYS A 249 -22.62 -10.55 22.85
N ARG A 250 -21.52 -11.28 23.03
CA ARG A 250 -20.18 -10.70 22.98
C ARG A 250 -19.90 -10.08 21.61
N ILE A 251 -20.15 -10.80 20.53
CA ILE A 251 -19.95 -10.31 19.16
C ILE A 251 -20.77 -9.04 18.90
N ILE A 252 -22.05 -9.01 19.31
CA ILE A 252 -22.92 -7.83 19.16
C ILE A 252 -22.31 -6.63 19.90
N LEU A 253 -21.96 -6.80 21.17
CA LEU A 253 -21.37 -5.73 21.98
C LEU A 253 -20.04 -5.23 21.41
N THR A 254 -19.23 -6.13 20.84
CA THR A 254 -17.92 -5.82 20.26
C THR A 254 -18.03 -5.08 18.93
N TYR A 255 -18.94 -5.48 18.03
CA TYR A 255 -18.89 -5.07 16.62
C TYR A 255 -20.04 -4.19 16.12
N SER A 256 -21.19 -4.12 16.81
CA SER A 256 -22.35 -3.37 16.28
C SER A 256 -22.06 -1.89 16.00
N LYS A 257 -21.26 -1.21 16.84
CA LYS A 257 -20.88 0.19 16.59
C LYS A 257 -19.98 0.36 15.36
N ALA A 258 -19.09 -0.61 15.10
CA ALA A 258 -18.25 -0.63 13.91
C ALA A 258 -19.08 -0.84 12.64
N ILE A 259 -20.09 -1.73 12.70
CA ILE A 259 -21.04 -1.97 11.61
C ILE A 259 -21.86 -0.70 11.33
N ASP A 260 -22.40 -0.04 12.37
CA ASP A 260 -23.16 1.20 12.22
C ASP A 260 -22.31 2.28 11.54
N PHE A 261 -21.07 2.47 12.00
CA PHE A 261 -20.14 3.44 11.43
C PHE A 261 -19.80 3.14 9.96
N ALA A 262 -19.45 1.89 9.64
CA ALA A 262 -19.16 1.49 8.26
C ALA A 262 -20.39 1.65 7.34
N SER A 263 -21.58 1.32 7.85
CA SER A 263 -22.85 1.49 7.13
C SER A 263 -23.16 2.97 6.89
N GLU A 264 -22.88 3.83 7.86
CA GLU A 264 -23.05 5.27 7.73
C GLU A 264 -22.12 5.85 6.65
N ILE A 265 -20.83 5.56 6.73
CA ILE A 265 -19.83 6.04 5.75
C ILE A 265 -20.19 5.56 4.34
N TYR A 266 -20.51 4.27 4.19
CA TYR A 266 -20.84 3.72 2.89
C TYR A 266 -22.07 4.39 2.29
N ASN A 267 -23.17 4.45 3.04
CA ASN A 267 -24.44 4.96 2.53
C ASN A 267 -24.43 6.48 2.31
N GLN A 268 -23.67 7.25 3.11
CA GLN A 268 -23.61 8.70 2.96
C GLN A 268 -22.57 9.20 1.96
N ILE A 269 -21.49 8.44 1.72
CA ILE A 269 -20.31 8.93 1.00
C ILE A 269 -19.96 8.05 -0.21
N ILE A 270 -19.97 6.73 -0.06
CA ILE A 270 -19.40 5.80 -1.05
C ILE A 270 -20.44 5.36 -2.09
N LYS A 271 -21.64 4.94 -1.65
CA LYS A 271 -22.67 4.27 -2.48
C LYS A 271 -23.02 5.07 -3.74
N ASP A 272 -23.17 6.37 -3.59
CA ASP A 272 -23.58 7.30 -4.66
C ASP A 272 -22.42 8.18 -5.15
N TYR A 273 -21.17 7.81 -4.88
CA TYR A 273 -20.02 8.56 -5.38
C TYR A 273 -19.98 8.51 -6.91
N SER A 274 -19.57 9.62 -7.54
CA SER A 274 -19.67 9.79 -9.01
C SER A 274 -18.78 8.88 -9.84
N ARG A 275 -17.86 8.16 -9.19
CA ARG A 275 -16.93 7.20 -9.79
C ARG A 275 -16.97 5.91 -8.99
N GLU A 276 -16.57 4.81 -9.63
CA GLU A 276 -16.42 3.53 -8.94
C GLU A 276 -15.33 3.62 -7.87
N VAL A 277 -15.64 3.16 -6.65
CA VAL A 277 -14.75 3.13 -5.50
C VAL A 277 -14.79 1.73 -4.89
N ASP A 278 -13.63 1.11 -4.74
CA ASP A 278 -13.49 -0.11 -3.98
C ASP A 278 -13.55 0.22 -2.47
N PHE A 279 -14.50 -0.37 -1.75
CA PHE A 279 -14.66 -0.14 -0.31
C PHE A 279 -14.13 -1.33 0.49
N GLU A 280 -13.12 -1.10 1.31
CA GLU A 280 -12.55 -2.07 2.24
C GLU A 280 -12.96 -1.74 3.67
N ILE A 281 -13.33 -2.77 4.43
CA ILE A 281 -13.63 -2.66 5.86
C ILE A 281 -12.49 -3.32 6.63
N SER A 282 -11.81 -2.54 7.47
CA SER A 282 -10.70 -3.00 8.31
C SER A 282 -11.12 -3.13 9.76
N ILE A 283 -10.92 -4.33 10.31
CA ILE A 283 -11.11 -4.66 11.73
C ILE A 283 -9.88 -5.41 12.28
N ASP A 284 -8.70 -5.19 11.68
CA ASP A 284 -7.44 -5.87 11.96
C ASP A 284 -6.65 -5.26 13.13
N GLU A 285 -6.75 -3.93 13.35
CA GLU A 285 -6.08 -3.19 14.43
C GLU A 285 -6.80 -3.35 15.79
N THR A 286 -7.34 -4.53 16.11
CA THR A 286 -7.96 -4.86 17.41
C THR A 286 -6.99 -5.61 18.33
N LEU A 287 -7.33 -5.79 19.61
CA LEU A 287 -6.51 -6.61 20.53
C LEU A 287 -6.75 -8.11 20.32
N THR A 288 -8.02 -8.48 20.11
CA THR A 288 -8.45 -9.87 20.01
C THR A 288 -8.64 -10.29 18.56
N PRO A 289 -8.11 -11.45 18.13
CA PRO A 289 -8.39 -12.01 16.82
C PRO A 289 -9.88 -12.06 16.49
N THR A 290 -10.22 -11.78 15.24
CA THR A 290 -11.59 -11.85 14.73
C THR A 290 -11.99 -13.31 14.58
N SER A 291 -12.87 -13.81 15.45
CA SER A 291 -13.38 -15.19 15.28
C SER A 291 -14.15 -15.34 13.95
N PRO A 292 -14.24 -16.55 13.38
CA PRO A 292 -15.07 -16.79 12.20
C PRO A 292 -16.54 -16.37 12.38
N GLN A 293 -17.11 -16.58 13.58
CA GLN A 293 -18.45 -16.14 13.95
C GLN A 293 -18.57 -14.61 13.91
N ALA A 294 -17.58 -13.88 14.43
CA ALA A 294 -17.55 -12.43 14.38
C ALA A 294 -17.45 -11.92 12.94
N HIS A 295 -16.57 -12.51 12.12
CA HIS A 295 -16.48 -12.17 10.70
C HIS A 295 -17.81 -12.42 9.98
N PHE A 296 -18.45 -13.58 10.18
CA PHE A 296 -19.75 -13.87 9.58
C PHE A 296 -20.82 -12.87 10.02
N PHE A 297 -20.92 -12.56 11.32
CA PHE A 297 -21.86 -11.59 11.85
C PHE A 297 -21.66 -10.21 11.21
N VAL A 298 -20.43 -9.69 11.21
CA VAL A 298 -20.09 -8.40 10.60
C VAL A 298 -20.48 -8.37 9.13
N ALA A 299 -20.08 -9.37 8.34
CA ALA A 299 -20.40 -9.42 6.92
C ALA A 299 -21.91 -9.54 6.64
N GLN A 300 -22.65 -10.29 7.45
CA GLN A 300 -24.09 -10.44 7.32
C GLN A 300 -24.85 -9.15 7.68
N GLU A 301 -24.48 -8.47 8.75
CA GLU A 301 -25.12 -7.20 9.13
C GLU A 301 -24.81 -6.08 8.12
N LEU A 302 -23.57 -6.01 7.63
CA LEU A 302 -23.19 -5.07 6.56
C LEU A 302 -24.00 -5.30 5.29
N LYS A 303 -24.17 -6.56 4.89
CA LYS A 303 -25.00 -6.93 3.74
C LYS A 303 -26.45 -6.50 3.93
N ASP A 304 -27.03 -6.72 5.11
CA ASP A 304 -28.39 -6.33 5.42
C ASP A 304 -28.57 -4.80 5.45
N ASN A 305 -27.52 -4.06 5.82
CA ASN A 305 -27.43 -2.61 5.72
C ASN A 305 -27.07 -2.09 4.31
N GLU A 306 -27.14 -2.96 3.29
CA GLU A 306 -26.85 -2.68 1.89
C GLU A 306 -25.43 -2.15 1.62
N VAL A 307 -24.46 -2.52 2.47
CA VAL A 307 -23.05 -2.19 2.28
C VAL A 307 -22.40 -3.21 1.35
N ASN A 308 -21.84 -2.73 0.25
CA ASN A 308 -21.08 -3.55 -0.69
C ASN A 308 -19.58 -3.37 -0.45
N SER A 309 -19.00 -4.23 0.38
CA SER A 309 -17.54 -4.26 0.59
C SER A 309 -16.85 -5.08 -0.50
N ALA A 310 -15.84 -4.49 -1.13
CA ALA A 310 -14.97 -5.20 -2.05
C ALA A 310 -14.06 -6.18 -1.29
N THR A 311 -13.59 -5.77 -0.12
CA THR A 311 -12.71 -6.56 0.74
C THR A 311 -13.01 -6.34 2.23
N VAL A 312 -12.61 -7.33 3.04
CA VAL A 312 -12.60 -7.25 4.50
C VAL A 312 -11.23 -7.66 5.03
N ALA A 313 -10.71 -6.91 5.99
CA ALA A 313 -9.46 -7.20 6.66
C ALA A 313 -9.72 -7.59 8.13
N PRO A 314 -9.88 -8.89 8.43
CA PRO A 314 -9.98 -9.37 9.81
C PRO A 314 -8.62 -9.36 10.51
N ARG A 315 -8.64 -9.38 11.85
CA ARG A 315 -7.45 -9.70 12.65
C ARG A 315 -7.30 -11.22 12.76
N PHE A 316 -6.38 -11.81 12.02
CA PHE A 316 -6.12 -13.25 12.10
C PHE A 316 -5.50 -13.67 13.44
N CYS A 317 -5.62 -14.95 13.79
CA CYS A 317 -4.89 -15.54 14.92
C CYS A 317 -3.36 -15.42 14.78
N GLY A 318 -2.65 -15.41 15.91
CA GLY A 318 -1.21 -15.14 15.97
C GLY A 318 -0.89 -13.67 15.78
N GLU A 319 0.30 -13.34 15.28
CA GLU A 319 0.74 -11.95 15.16
C GLU A 319 1.32 -11.63 13.77
N PHE A 320 0.82 -10.54 13.20
CA PHE A 320 1.26 -9.98 11.92
C PHE A 320 2.11 -8.71 12.17
N GLN A 321 3.23 -8.85 12.88
CA GLN A 321 4.09 -7.72 13.19
C GLN A 321 4.76 -7.14 11.94
N LYS A 322 5.10 -5.85 11.98
CA LYS A 322 5.72 -5.15 10.85
C LYS A 322 7.15 -5.65 10.60
N GLY A 323 7.51 -5.88 9.34
CA GLY A 323 8.87 -6.17 8.88
C GLY A 323 9.39 -7.59 9.16
N ILE A 324 8.58 -8.51 9.68
CA ILE A 324 8.98 -9.89 10.02
C ILE A 324 7.92 -10.90 9.57
N ASP A 325 8.27 -12.18 9.61
CA ASP A 325 7.34 -13.29 9.30
C ASP A 325 6.26 -13.43 10.39
N TYR A 326 5.25 -14.25 10.09
CA TYR A 326 4.17 -14.60 11.01
C TYR A 326 4.70 -15.23 12.30
N ILE A 327 4.13 -14.84 13.44
CA ILE A 327 4.39 -15.45 14.74
C ILE A 327 3.13 -16.17 15.20
N GLY A 328 3.16 -17.50 15.27
CA GLY A 328 2.04 -18.30 15.74
C GLY A 328 2.09 -19.75 15.24
N ASN A 329 0.97 -20.46 15.40
CA ASN A 329 0.80 -21.80 14.85
C ASN A 329 0.27 -21.69 13.40
N VAL A 330 1.09 -22.06 12.42
CA VAL A 330 0.75 -22.00 10.99
C VAL A 330 -0.42 -22.92 10.64
N GLU A 331 -0.49 -24.12 11.21
CA GLU A 331 -1.61 -25.05 11.00
C GLU A 331 -2.92 -24.47 11.57
N GLY A 332 -2.84 -23.87 12.76
CA GLY A 332 -3.99 -23.19 13.38
C GLY A 332 -4.46 -21.97 12.57
N PHE A 333 -3.52 -21.21 12.01
CA PHE A 333 -3.84 -20.13 11.06
C PHE A 333 -4.55 -20.66 9.84
N GLU A 334 -4.08 -21.76 9.24
CA GLU A 334 -4.72 -22.35 8.07
C GLU A 334 -6.16 -22.80 8.35
N GLU A 335 -6.40 -23.49 9.46
CA GLU A 335 -7.72 -23.94 9.88
C GLU A 335 -8.71 -22.76 10.00
N GLU A 336 -8.30 -21.68 10.67
CA GLU A 336 -9.12 -20.47 10.81
C GLU A 336 -9.31 -19.74 9.47
N PHE A 337 -8.24 -19.63 8.68
CA PHE A 337 -8.22 -18.91 7.40
C PHE A 337 -9.11 -19.57 6.34
N ILE A 338 -9.22 -20.91 6.34
CA ILE A 338 -10.19 -21.65 5.51
C ILE A 338 -11.61 -21.16 5.77
N VAL A 339 -11.99 -20.99 7.03
CA VAL A 339 -13.34 -20.55 7.41
C VAL A 339 -13.55 -19.09 7.01
N HIS A 340 -12.59 -18.20 7.27
CA HIS A 340 -12.67 -16.80 6.83
C HIS A 340 -12.81 -16.67 5.32
N THR A 341 -12.09 -17.49 4.56
CA THR A 341 -12.20 -17.50 3.11
C THR A 341 -13.58 -17.96 2.65
N ALA A 342 -14.13 -19.02 3.27
CA ALA A 342 -15.48 -19.49 2.97
C ALA A 342 -16.55 -18.43 3.27
N ILE A 343 -16.37 -17.63 4.34
CA ILE A 343 -17.23 -16.49 4.66
C ILE A 343 -17.12 -15.42 3.57
N ALA A 344 -15.90 -15.02 3.19
CA ALA A 344 -15.70 -14.01 2.16
C ALA A 344 -16.31 -14.43 0.81
N ASP A 345 -16.13 -15.69 0.41
CA ASP A 345 -16.76 -16.26 -0.79
C ASP A 345 -18.29 -16.24 -0.72
N TYR A 346 -18.86 -16.58 0.45
CA TYR A 346 -20.31 -16.58 0.67
C TYR A 346 -20.92 -15.16 0.51
N PHE A 347 -20.20 -14.13 0.96
CA PHE A 347 -20.63 -12.73 0.86
C PHE A 347 -20.17 -12.03 -0.43
N GLY A 348 -19.31 -12.67 -1.22
CA GLY A 348 -18.84 -12.12 -2.50
C GLY A 348 -17.72 -11.08 -2.38
N CYS A 349 -17.06 -10.94 -1.23
CA CYS A 349 -15.90 -10.07 -1.03
C CYS A 349 -14.57 -10.86 -1.08
N LYS A 350 -13.42 -10.18 -1.05
CA LYS A 350 -12.10 -10.82 -0.89
C LYS A 350 -11.57 -10.64 0.53
N ILE A 351 -10.75 -11.58 0.97
CA ILE A 351 -9.91 -11.38 2.16
C ILE A 351 -8.78 -10.41 1.82
N SER A 352 -8.61 -9.41 2.68
CA SER A 352 -7.48 -8.48 2.67
C SER A 352 -6.51 -8.80 3.80
N VAL A 353 -5.24 -9.03 3.45
CA VAL A 353 -4.17 -9.32 4.40
C VAL A 353 -3.38 -8.05 4.67
N HIS A 354 -3.70 -7.42 5.79
CA HIS A 354 -2.99 -6.27 6.33
C HIS A 354 -1.66 -6.69 6.98
N SER A 355 -0.73 -5.73 7.08
CA SER A 355 0.66 -6.02 7.50
C SER A 355 1.28 -7.19 6.73
N GLY A 356 0.87 -7.33 5.47
CA GLY A 356 1.07 -8.53 4.68
C GLY A 356 2.52 -8.74 4.27
N SER A 357 3.38 -7.72 4.30
CA SER A 357 4.79 -7.90 3.93
C SER A 357 5.52 -8.87 4.87
N ASP A 358 6.43 -9.64 4.27
CA ASP A 358 7.36 -10.59 4.90
C ASP A 358 6.72 -11.83 5.55
N LYS A 359 5.42 -12.04 5.37
CA LYS A 359 4.65 -13.17 5.92
C LYS A 359 4.82 -14.46 5.11
N PHE A 360 6.07 -14.81 4.79
CA PHE A 360 6.41 -15.90 3.86
C PHE A 360 5.88 -17.28 4.29
N SER A 361 5.77 -17.52 5.59
CA SER A 361 5.25 -18.79 6.12
C SER A 361 3.76 -19.02 5.85
N VAL A 362 2.96 -17.95 5.72
CA VAL A 362 1.51 -18.03 5.52
C VAL A 362 1.04 -17.66 4.12
N PHE A 363 1.90 -17.10 3.27
CA PHE A 363 1.53 -16.75 1.89
C PHE A 363 1.05 -17.93 1.03
N PRO A 364 1.64 -19.14 1.09
CA PRO A 364 1.11 -20.28 0.33
C PRO A 364 -0.35 -20.59 0.72
N ILE A 365 -0.65 -20.56 2.02
CA ILE A 365 -2.01 -20.74 2.54
C ILE A 365 -2.94 -19.64 2.02
N VAL A 366 -2.53 -18.37 2.07
CA VAL A 366 -3.32 -17.24 1.55
C VAL A 366 -3.63 -17.45 0.06
N GLY A 367 -2.63 -17.77 -0.74
CA GLY A 367 -2.78 -18.00 -2.17
C GLY A 367 -3.69 -19.17 -2.52
N GLU A 368 -3.43 -20.34 -1.92
CA GLU A 368 -4.15 -21.58 -2.19
C GLU A 368 -5.59 -21.52 -1.67
N ARG A 369 -5.79 -21.14 -0.40
CA ARG A 369 -7.11 -21.21 0.24
C ARG A 369 -8.08 -20.20 -0.37
N THR A 370 -7.62 -19.01 -0.73
CA THR A 370 -8.44 -18.03 -1.49
C THR A 370 -8.54 -18.34 -2.98
N LYS A 371 -7.87 -19.38 -3.49
CA LYS A 371 -7.82 -19.73 -4.92
C LYS A 371 -7.38 -18.54 -5.78
N GLY A 372 -6.42 -17.75 -5.27
CA GLY A 372 -5.94 -16.54 -5.92
C GLY A 372 -6.91 -15.36 -5.88
N ARG A 373 -7.88 -15.33 -4.96
CA ARG A 373 -8.84 -14.23 -4.81
C ARG A 373 -8.59 -13.47 -3.50
N TYR A 374 -7.53 -12.67 -3.49
CA TYR A 374 -7.06 -11.95 -2.30
C TYR A 374 -6.70 -10.49 -2.60
N HIS A 375 -6.58 -9.71 -1.53
CA HIS A 375 -5.80 -8.48 -1.50
C HIS A 375 -4.69 -8.61 -0.44
N VAL A 376 -3.46 -8.21 -0.75
CA VAL A 376 -2.34 -8.20 0.22
C VAL A 376 -1.76 -6.81 0.27
N LYS A 377 -1.58 -6.23 1.46
CA LYS A 377 -1.01 -4.89 1.63
C LYS A 377 0.44 -4.92 2.07
N THR A 378 1.29 -4.23 1.32
CA THR A 378 2.69 -3.96 1.67
C THR A 378 2.92 -2.45 1.71
N ALA A 379 3.84 -1.99 2.55
CA ALA A 379 4.26 -0.58 2.56
C ALA A 379 5.69 -0.42 3.09
N GLY A 380 5.89 -0.62 4.39
CA GLY A 380 7.17 -0.36 5.04
C GLY A 380 8.32 -1.27 4.60
N THR A 381 8.07 -2.45 4.02
CA THR A 381 9.14 -3.26 3.43
C THR A 381 9.80 -2.60 2.21
N ASN A 382 9.06 -1.77 1.46
CA ASN A 382 9.64 -1.01 0.34
C ASN A 382 10.69 0.00 0.86
N TRP A 383 10.39 0.65 1.99
CA TRP A 383 11.36 1.47 2.73
C TRP A 383 12.57 0.67 3.22
N LEU A 384 12.38 -0.56 3.71
CA LEU A 384 13.50 -1.42 4.13
C LEU A 384 14.43 -1.78 2.97
N GLU A 385 13.89 -2.01 1.77
CA GLU A 385 14.72 -2.26 0.59
C GLU A 385 15.44 -1.00 0.11
N ALA A 386 14.88 0.20 0.29
CA ALA A 386 15.61 1.46 0.09
C ALA A 386 16.80 1.56 1.06
N ILE A 387 16.60 1.23 2.33
CA ILE A 387 17.65 1.20 3.34
C ILE A 387 18.71 0.14 3.03
N ARG A 388 18.32 -1.03 2.49
CA ARG A 388 19.27 -2.04 2.02
C ARG A 388 20.19 -1.49 0.92
N VAL A 389 19.64 -0.72 -0.02
CA VAL A 389 20.44 -0.06 -1.07
C VAL A 389 21.36 0.99 -0.47
N ILE A 390 20.89 1.80 0.47
CA ILE A 390 21.73 2.77 1.17
C ILE A 390 22.89 2.05 1.88
N ALA A 391 22.62 0.97 2.62
CA ALA A 391 23.67 0.16 3.26
C ALA A 391 24.73 -0.36 2.27
N ALA A 392 24.33 -0.68 1.04
CA ALA A 392 25.22 -1.19 0.02
C ALA A 392 25.98 -0.10 -0.76
N LYS A 393 25.45 1.13 -0.84
CA LYS A 393 25.99 2.23 -1.67
C LYS A 393 26.68 3.31 -0.85
N ASP A 394 26.17 3.60 0.33
CA ASP A 394 26.78 4.51 1.32
C ASP A 394 26.67 3.90 2.73
N PRO A 395 27.60 2.98 3.06
CA PRO A 395 27.71 2.36 4.39
C PRO A 395 27.77 3.38 5.53
N ALA A 396 28.41 4.53 5.32
CA ALA A 396 28.55 5.56 6.34
C ALA A 396 27.19 6.20 6.66
N LEU A 397 26.44 6.61 5.63
CA LEU A 397 25.07 7.10 5.80
C LEU A 397 24.17 6.07 6.48
N TYR A 398 24.26 4.79 6.11
CA TYR A 398 23.50 3.73 6.79
C TYR A 398 23.83 3.64 8.29
N ARG A 399 25.11 3.69 8.67
CA ARG A 399 25.53 3.66 10.08
C ARG A 399 24.98 4.84 10.87
N GLU A 400 24.98 6.03 10.29
CA GLU A 400 24.36 7.21 10.89
C GLU A 400 22.85 7.01 11.09
N ILE A 401 22.14 6.56 10.05
CA ILE A 401 20.70 6.31 10.09
C ILE A 401 20.35 5.25 11.14
N HIS A 402 21.06 4.12 11.16
CA HIS A 402 20.77 3.03 12.08
C HIS A 402 21.03 3.45 13.52
N SER A 403 22.15 4.13 13.79
CA SER A 403 22.45 4.67 15.12
C SER A 403 21.37 5.66 15.59
N PHE A 404 20.92 6.53 14.68
CA PHE A 404 19.82 7.45 14.97
C PHE A 404 18.52 6.69 15.26
N ALA A 405 18.16 5.69 14.45
CA ALA A 405 16.97 4.87 14.64
C ALA A 405 16.93 4.22 16.03
N LEU A 406 18.05 3.69 16.51
CA LEU A 406 18.17 3.15 17.87
C LEU A 406 17.93 4.24 18.93
N SER A 407 18.45 5.45 18.71
CA SER A 407 18.31 6.57 19.66
C SER A 407 16.88 7.10 19.80
N VAL A 408 16.03 6.90 18.78
CA VAL A 408 14.63 7.38 18.76
C VAL A 408 13.60 6.26 18.81
N LEU A 409 14.03 5.03 19.11
CA LEU A 409 13.17 3.84 19.06
C LEU A 409 11.95 3.94 19.99
N ASP A 410 12.14 4.47 21.19
CA ASP A 410 11.06 4.60 22.19
C ASP A 410 9.98 5.59 21.73
N ASP A 411 10.35 6.61 20.95
CA ASP A 411 9.38 7.51 20.33
C ASP A 411 8.61 6.83 19.20
N ALA A 412 9.28 6.02 18.38
CA ALA A 412 8.64 5.28 17.30
C ALA A 412 7.66 4.22 17.83
N LYS A 413 7.95 3.57 18.97
CA LYS A 413 7.09 2.58 19.63
C LYS A 413 5.74 3.14 20.10
N LYS A 414 5.58 4.47 20.16
CA LYS A 414 4.27 5.11 20.44
C LYS A 414 3.27 4.93 19.30
N TYR A 415 3.75 4.69 18.08
CA TYR A 415 2.93 4.58 16.87
C TYR A 415 2.76 3.14 16.37
N TYR A 416 3.67 2.25 16.76
CA TYR A 416 3.74 0.87 16.27
C TYR A 416 4.10 -0.10 17.39
N HIS A 417 3.42 -1.23 17.42
CA HIS A 417 3.80 -2.36 18.27
C HIS A 417 4.82 -3.27 17.57
N ILE A 418 5.95 -3.56 18.21
CA ILE A 418 7.00 -4.47 17.72
C ILE A 418 7.63 -5.25 18.87
N GLY A 419 8.13 -6.46 18.57
CA GLY A 419 8.81 -7.36 19.51
C GLY A 419 10.35 -7.27 19.53
N ALA A 420 10.96 -6.32 18.81
CA ALA A 420 12.42 -6.26 18.62
C ALA A 420 13.20 -6.20 19.94
N ASP A 421 14.21 -7.05 20.05
CA ASP A 421 15.23 -7.05 21.10
C ASP A 421 16.52 -6.39 20.57
N ILE A 422 16.76 -5.16 21.03
CA ILE A 422 17.94 -4.37 20.64
C ILE A 422 19.26 -5.07 20.94
N ASN A 423 19.30 -5.99 21.91
CA ASN A 423 20.53 -6.71 22.27
C ASN A 423 20.92 -7.76 21.23
N LYS A 424 20.00 -8.14 20.34
CA LYS A 424 20.26 -9.04 19.21
C LYS A 424 20.77 -8.32 17.97
N ILE A 425 20.72 -6.99 17.96
CA ILE A 425 21.26 -6.16 16.90
C ILE A 425 22.79 -6.10 17.08
N PRO A 426 23.60 -6.53 16.09
CA PRO A 426 25.05 -6.46 16.19
C PRO A 426 25.52 -5.00 16.35
N GLN A 427 26.62 -4.81 17.09
CA GLN A 427 27.24 -3.50 17.19
C GLN A 427 27.76 -3.07 15.81
N LEU A 428 27.26 -1.91 15.34
CA LEU A 428 27.51 -1.47 13.98
C LEU A 428 29.01 -1.32 13.71
N ASP A 429 29.75 -0.68 14.60
CA ASP A 429 31.20 -0.44 14.50
C ASP A 429 32.06 -1.71 14.37
N GLN A 430 31.52 -2.88 14.74
CA GLN A 430 32.18 -4.18 14.60
C GLN A 430 31.88 -4.88 13.27
N LEU A 431 30.86 -4.44 12.54
CA LEU A 431 30.52 -5.00 11.23
C LEU A 431 31.37 -4.37 10.13
N LYS A 432 31.75 -5.16 9.14
CA LYS A 432 32.30 -4.61 7.90
C LYS A 432 31.18 -3.97 7.08
N ASP A 433 31.54 -3.00 6.24
CA ASP A 433 30.59 -2.31 5.37
C ASP A 433 29.84 -3.27 4.43
N GLU A 434 30.53 -4.30 3.92
CA GLU A 434 29.95 -5.34 3.06
C GLU A 434 28.85 -6.18 3.74
N ASP A 435 28.84 -6.24 5.08
CA ASP A 435 27.89 -7.04 5.87
C ASP A 435 26.64 -6.23 6.27
N LEU A 436 26.66 -4.89 6.17
CA LEU A 436 25.57 -4.02 6.61
C LEU A 436 24.23 -4.29 5.90
N PRO A 437 24.18 -4.56 4.57
CA PRO A 437 22.92 -4.90 3.90
C PRO A 437 22.23 -6.14 4.51
N GLY A 438 22.99 -7.07 5.09
CA GLY A 438 22.47 -8.28 5.72
C GLY A 438 21.69 -8.00 7.02
N LEU A 439 21.79 -6.80 7.59
CA LEU A 439 20.92 -6.39 8.71
C LEU A 439 19.46 -6.25 8.27
N MET A 440 19.20 -5.98 6.99
CA MET A 440 17.83 -5.99 6.44
C MET A 440 17.28 -7.41 6.23
N ASP A 441 17.99 -8.45 6.65
CA ASP A 441 17.51 -9.83 6.73
C ASP A 441 17.36 -10.32 8.19
N LYS A 442 17.59 -9.45 9.17
CA LYS A 442 17.45 -9.76 10.60
C LYS A 442 16.22 -9.09 11.19
N ASP A 443 15.37 -9.87 11.83
CA ASP A 443 14.08 -9.42 12.39
C ASP A 443 14.21 -8.15 13.24
N ASP A 444 15.05 -8.16 14.29
CA ASP A 444 15.18 -7.04 15.21
C ASP A 444 15.66 -5.75 14.51
N SER A 445 16.65 -5.87 13.62
CA SER A 445 17.16 -4.74 12.83
C SER A 445 16.13 -4.20 11.84
N ARG A 446 15.39 -5.10 11.16
CA ARG A 446 14.30 -4.73 10.25
C ARG A 446 13.22 -3.97 11.01
N GLN A 447 12.76 -4.47 12.15
CA GLN A 447 11.70 -3.82 12.93
C GLN A 447 12.08 -2.41 13.39
N VAL A 448 13.30 -2.23 13.93
CA VAL A 448 13.80 -0.90 14.35
C VAL A 448 13.78 0.09 13.19
N ILE A 449 14.35 -0.29 12.04
CA ILE A 449 14.37 0.59 10.86
C ILE A 449 12.97 0.80 10.27
N HIS A 450 12.11 -0.22 10.31
CA HIS A 450 10.78 -0.17 9.72
C HIS A 450 9.89 0.89 10.38
N ILE A 451 9.94 1.01 11.70
CA ILE A 451 9.03 1.91 12.45
C ILE A 451 9.61 3.33 12.64
N THR A 452 10.92 3.50 12.46
CA THR A 452 11.60 4.80 12.65
C THR A 452 11.67 5.66 11.39
N TYR A 453 11.16 5.19 10.26
CA TYR A 453 11.17 5.88 8.95
C TYR A 453 10.77 7.37 9.04
N GLY A 454 9.68 7.70 9.74
CA GLY A 454 9.19 9.07 9.84
C GLY A 454 10.15 9.96 10.60
N LEU A 455 10.66 9.47 11.73
CA LEU A 455 11.65 10.19 12.54
C LEU A 455 12.96 10.38 11.77
N ILE A 456 13.39 9.40 10.97
CA ILE A 456 14.57 9.52 10.10
C ILE A 456 14.34 10.58 9.01
N LEU A 457 13.20 10.51 8.32
CA LEU A 457 12.88 11.41 7.20
C LEU A 457 12.60 12.85 7.65
N GLN A 458 12.15 13.04 8.89
CA GLN A 458 11.84 14.34 9.48
C GLN A 458 12.93 14.87 10.42
N ALA A 459 14.00 14.10 10.66
CA ALA A 459 15.13 14.55 11.45
C ALA A 459 15.74 15.80 10.79
N LYS A 460 15.90 16.86 11.58
CA LYS A 460 16.49 18.13 11.15
C LYS A 460 17.77 18.44 11.90
N LYS A 461 18.66 19.16 11.24
CA LYS A 461 19.78 19.88 11.85
C LYS A 461 19.27 21.15 12.53
N GLY A 462 20.11 21.81 13.33
CA GLY A 462 19.76 23.06 14.02
C GLY A 462 19.46 24.27 13.12
N ASN A 463 19.64 24.15 11.80
CA ASN A 463 19.38 25.16 10.78
C ASN A 463 18.18 24.83 9.87
N ASP A 464 17.24 23.99 10.34
CA ASP A 464 16.04 23.53 9.62
C ASP A 464 16.25 22.62 8.40
N GLU A 465 17.49 22.37 7.97
CA GLU A 465 17.83 21.37 6.96
C GLU A 465 17.55 19.95 7.45
N TYR A 466 17.14 19.06 6.55
CA TYR A 466 17.01 17.65 6.90
C TYR A 466 18.38 17.02 7.17
N LEU A 467 18.43 16.19 8.22
CA LEU A 467 19.64 15.48 8.62
C LEU A 467 19.94 14.33 7.66
N PHE A 468 18.91 13.58 7.24
CA PHE A 468 19.06 12.40 6.38
C PHE A 468 18.28 12.49 5.06
N ARG A 469 17.12 13.15 5.04
CA ARG A 469 16.17 13.11 3.91
C ARG A 469 16.84 13.40 2.57
N ASP A 470 17.47 14.55 2.42
CA ASP A 470 18.04 14.96 1.14
C ASP A 470 19.13 13.99 0.66
N ARG A 471 20.01 13.54 1.58
CA ARG A 471 21.03 12.51 1.29
C ARG A 471 20.43 11.17 0.87
N ILE A 472 19.32 10.76 1.48
CA ILE A 472 18.57 9.55 1.11
C ILE A 472 18.02 9.68 -0.30
N TYR A 473 17.31 10.78 -0.61
CA TYR A 473 16.73 11.00 -1.94
C TYR A 473 17.81 11.12 -3.02
N ASP A 474 18.89 11.85 -2.77
CA ASP A 474 19.99 12.02 -3.72
C ASP A 474 20.66 10.68 -4.05
N LEU A 475 20.93 9.85 -3.04
CA LEU A 475 21.52 8.53 -3.22
C LEU A 475 20.59 7.60 -4.00
N LEU A 476 19.31 7.54 -3.63
CA LEU A 476 18.33 6.68 -4.30
C LEU A 476 18.05 7.14 -5.73
N ASN A 477 18.01 8.44 -5.99
CA ASN A 477 17.93 8.98 -7.35
C ASN A 477 19.20 8.66 -8.14
N THR A 478 20.40 8.76 -7.54
CA THR A 478 21.66 8.37 -8.21
C THR A 478 21.68 6.88 -8.56
N HIS A 479 21.08 6.03 -7.72
CA HIS A 479 21.11 4.58 -7.84
C HIS A 479 19.70 3.97 -8.06
N GLU A 480 18.85 4.63 -8.84
CA GLU A 480 17.43 4.25 -8.96
C GLU A 480 17.24 2.80 -9.43
N ASP A 481 18.03 2.34 -10.40
CA ASP A 481 17.96 0.96 -10.89
C ASP A 481 18.33 -0.06 -9.80
N ALA A 482 19.26 0.28 -8.89
CA ALA A 482 19.59 -0.60 -7.77
C ALA A 482 18.41 -0.72 -6.79
N TYR A 483 17.65 0.35 -6.60
CA TYR A 483 16.42 0.30 -5.79
C TYR A 483 15.31 -0.45 -6.50
N TYR A 484 15.11 -0.23 -7.79
CA TYR A 484 14.14 -0.97 -8.60
C TYR A 484 14.44 -2.47 -8.61
N ASP A 485 15.72 -2.85 -8.72
CA ASP A 485 16.16 -4.26 -8.65
C ASP A 485 15.93 -4.88 -7.28
N ALA A 486 16.14 -4.12 -6.20
CA ALA A 486 15.87 -4.58 -4.84
C ALA A 486 14.36 -4.85 -4.65
N LEU A 487 13.51 -3.92 -5.08
CA LEU A 487 12.04 -4.09 -5.07
C LEU A 487 11.59 -5.27 -5.93
N TYR A 488 12.12 -5.40 -7.15
CA TYR A 488 11.81 -6.51 -8.05
C TYR A 488 12.11 -7.86 -7.39
N LYS A 489 13.27 -8.01 -6.75
CA LYS A 489 13.65 -9.24 -6.04
C LYS A 489 12.76 -9.49 -4.83
N HIS A 490 12.57 -8.47 -4.00
CA HIS A 490 11.92 -8.62 -2.71
C HIS A 490 10.40 -8.80 -2.83
N ILE A 491 9.71 -7.92 -3.57
CA ILE A 491 8.28 -8.06 -3.83
C ILE A 491 8.02 -9.25 -4.77
N GLY A 492 8.93 -9.56 -5.69
CA GLY A 492 8.83 -10.76 -6.52
C GLY A 492 8.85 -12.05 -5.68
N ARG A 493 9.59 -12.08 -4.56
CA ARG A 493 9.53 -13.19 -3.59
C ARG A 493 8.15 -13.30 -2.94
N HIS A 494 7.49 -12.19 -2.64
CA HIS A 494 6.14 -12.18 -2.07
C HIS A 494 5.12 -12.77 -3.05
N ILE A 495 5.10 -12.26 -4.28
CA ILE A 495 4.17 -12.72 -5.32
C ILE A 495 4.39 -14.23 -5.58
N LYS A 496 5.65 -14.65 -5.73
CA LYS A 496 5.96 -16.08 -5.91
C LYS A 496 5.53 -16.95 -4.74
N ALA A 497 5.62 -16.46 -3.50
CA ALA A 497 5.16 -17.21 -2.33
C ALA A 497 3.64 -17.33 -2.29
N LEU A 498 2.90 -16.31 -2.74
CA LEU A 498 1.45 -16.32 -2.90
C LEU A 498 0.97 -17.19 -4.07
N GLU A 499 1.79 -17.38 -5.10
CA GLU A 499 1.43 -18.20 -6.27
C GLU A 499 1.88 -19.67 -6.16
N ARG A 500 2.56 -20.05 -5.08
CA ARG A 500 2.87 -21.47 -4.82
C ARG A 500 1.57 -22.20 -4.54
N ALA A 501 1.18 -23.05 -5.48
CA ALA A 501 0.37 -24.22 -5.20
C ALA A 501 1.35 -25.34 -4.84
N ASP A 502 1.27 -25.88 -3.63
CA ASP A 502 2.03 -27.07 -3.25
C ASP A 502 1.60 -28.31 -4.05
#